data_AF-A0AAU3BAP8-F1
#
_entry.id   AF-A0AAU3BAP8-F1
#
_cell.length_a   1.000
_cell.length_b   1.000
_cell.length_c   1.000
_cell.angle_alpha   90.00
_cell.angle_beta   90.00
_cell.angle_gamma   90.00
#
_symmetry.space_group_name_H-M   'P 1'
#
loop_
_entity.id
_entity.type
_entity.pdbx_description
1 polymer ?
#
loop_
_entity_poly.entity_id
_entity_poly.type
_entity_poly.pdbx_seq_one_letter_code
_entity_poly.pdbx_strand_id
1 'polypeptide(L)'
;MAPIAAPPYRNGPLVVQPLKKRHCAECRSGPLPLLVLEEGAPRCLDCVDLGHLVFLARGDTALTRRSREGSSLSAVVVRFNRRRGRYERQGVLVEEAALARAEDRCLADAEARRRRRARDARRREAEDVRFTDAFAREIRRLFPHCPADRARAIAAHASVRGSGRVGRSSAGRALSEAAVTAAVRASVRHTETPYDQLLMSGVPRHEARRRIAATVDTRLWEWRDDITARA
;
A
#
# COMPACT_ATOMS: atom_id res chain seq x y z
N MET A 1 30.43 -16.41 7.27
CA MET A 1 29.02 -16.54 7.69
C MET A 1 28.49 -15.11 7.85
N ALA A 2 27.63 -14.62 6.96
CA ALA A 2 27.20 -13.22 7.02
C ALA A 2 26.37 -12.97 8.31
N PRO A 3 26.64 -11.90 9.09
CA PRO A 3 25.86 -11.58 10.27
C PRO A 3 24.42 -11.27 9.87
N ILE A 4 23.47 -11.97 10.49
CA ILE A 4 22.04 -11.71 10.28
C ILE A 4 21.70 -10.49 11.12
N ALA A 5 21.71 -9.31 10.51
CA ALA A 5 21.23 -8.11 11.16
C ALA A 5 19.75 -8.28 11.53
N ALA A 6 19.44 -8.31 12.82
CA ALA A 6 18.07 -8.20 13.31
C ALA A 6 17.53 -6.81 12.91
N PRO A 7 16.35 -6.71 12.28
CA PRO A 7 15.80 -5.41 11.97
C PRO A 7 15.37 -4.70 13.28
N PRO A 8 15.61 -3.38 13.42
CA PRO A 8 15.26 -2.66 14.63
C PRO A 8 13.73 -2.58 14.77
N TYR A 9 13.16 -3.24 15.78
CA TYR A 9 11.77 -3.03 16.20
C TYR A 9 11.79 -2.20 17.49
N ARG A 10 11.31 -0.95 17.43
CA ARG A 10 11.50 0.01 18.53
C ARG A 10 10.63 -0.24 19.78
N ASN A 11 9.64 -1.14 19.73
CA ASN A 11 8.62 -1.30 20.79
C ASN A 11 8.36 -2.78 21.20
N GLY A 12 9.39 -3.60 21.38
CA GLY A 12 9.27 -4.95 21.95
C GLY A 12 10.05 -6.06 21.21
N PRO A 13 10.05 -7.29 21.74
CA PRO A 13 10.83 -8.40 21.20
C PRO A 13 10.39 -8.78 19.77
N LEU A 14 11.38 -9.11 18.94
CA LEU A 14 11.22 -9.51 17.55
C LEU A 14 11.60 -10.98 17.38
N VAL A 15 10.65 -11.77 16.87
CA VAL A 15 10.84 -13.19 16.59
C VAL A 15 10.92 -13.41 15.08
N VAL A 16 11.87 -14.23 14.66
CA VAL A 16 12.14 -14.56 13.27
C VAL A 16 11.69 -15.99 12.98
N GLN A 17 10.90 -16.18 11.92
CA GLN A 17 10.73 -17.46 11.26
C GLN A 17 11.91 -17.67 10.29
N PRO A 18 12.86 -18.58 10.59
CA PRO A 18 14.06 -18.73 9.80
C PRO A 18 13.76 -19.41 8.46
N LEU A 19 14.51 -19.04 7.41
CA LEU A 19 14.43 -19.69 6.09
C LEU A 19 15.27 -20.98 6.00
N LYS A 20 16.22 -21.15 6.92
CA LYS A 20 17.14 -22.29 6.98
C LYS A 20 17.01 -22.93 8.35
N LYS A 21 17.36 -24.22 8.47
CA LYS A 21 17.46 -24.89 9.76
C LYS A 21 18.44 -24.13 10.67
N ARG A 22 18.04 -23.91 11.92
CA ARG A 22 18.78 -23.21 12.98
C ARG A 22 18.56 -23.96 14.28
N HIS A 23 19.57 -24.01 15.13
CA HIS A 23 19.49 -24.59 16.47
C HIS A 23 19.70 -23.47 17.48
N CYS A 24 19.15 -23.62 18.68
CA CYS A 24 19.39 -22.71 19.78
C CYS A 24 20.88 -22.75 20.16
N ALA A 25 21.50 -21.59 20.31
CA ALA A 25 22.90 -21.50 20.71
C ALA A 25 23.12 -21.78 22.21
N GLU A 26 22.05 -21.91 23.00
CA GLU A 26 22.12 -22.20 24.44
C GLU A 26 21.81 -23.67 24.73
N CYS A 27 20.54 -24.07 24.58
CA CYS A 27 20.10 -25.44 24.87
C CYS A 27 20.36 -26.44 23.72
N ARG A 28 20.88 -25.97 22.57
CA ARG A 28 21.16 -26.78 21.37
C ARG A 28 19.94 -27.44 20.71
N SER A 29 18.72 -27.12 21.15
CA SER A 29 17.48 -27.64 20.57
C SER A 29 17.25 -27.13 19.14
N GLY A 30 16.56 -27.91 18.32
CA GLY A 30 16.15 -27.52 16.98
C GLY A 30 15.86 -28.70 16.06
N PRO A 31 15.52 -28.44 14.78
CA PRO A 31 15.49 -27.12 14.14
C PRO A 31 14.39 -26.19 14.66
N LEU A 32 14.73 -24.93 14.94
CA LEU A 32 13.81 -23.95 15.50
C LEU A 32 12.79 -23.44 14.45
N PRO A 33 11.47 -23.54 14.70
CA PRO A 33 10.46 -22.93 13.83
C PRO A 33 10.36 -21.41 14.03
N LEU A 34 10.72 -20.94 15.22
CA LEU A 34 10.76 -19.55 15.65
C LEU A 34 12.02 -19.34 16.49
N LEU A 35 12.69 -18.21 16.29
CA LEU A 35 13.88 -17.86 17.07
C LEU A 35 13.92 -16.35 17.36
N VAL A 36 14.58 -15.99 18.45
CA VAL A 36 15.03 -14.62 18.72
C VAL A 36 16.52 -14.54 18.40
N LEU A 37 16.95 -13.39 17.88
CA LEU A 37 18.38 -13.09 17.74
C LEU A 37 18.79 -12.24 18.94
N GLU A 38 19.50 -12.86 19.88
CA GLU A 38 20.12 -12.17 21.01
C GLU A 38 21.62 -12.12 20.78
N GLU A 39 22.19 -10.91 20.80
CA GLU A 39 23.63 -10.69 20.53
C GLU A 39 24.13 -11.35 19.22
N GLY A 40 23.24 -11.47 18.24
CA GLY A 40 23.52 -12.13 16.95
C GLY A 40 23.47 -13.66 16.97
N ALA A 41 23.24 -14.29 18.12
CA ALA A 41 23.05 -15.73 18.27
C ALA A 41 21.56 -16.11 18.27
N PRO A 42 21.18 -17.24 17.64
CA PRO A 42 19.80 -17.72 17.67
C PRO A 42 19.46 -18.36 19.02
N ARG A 43 18.36 -17.91 19.64
CA ARG A 43 17.77 -18.54 20.83
C ARG A 43 16.39 -19.11 20.54
N CYS A 44 16.04 -20.24 21.15
CA CYS A 44 14.66 -20.76 21.12
C CYS A 44 13.75 -19.91 22.00
N LEU A 45 12.43 -20.06 21.86
CA LEU A 45 11.48 -19.28 22.65
C LEU A 45 11.58 -19.57 24.15
N ASP A 46 11.89 -20.80 24.55
CA ASP A 46 12.00 -21.17 25.96
C ASP A 46 13.21 -20.50 26.64
N CYS A 47 14.37 -20.49 25.98
CA CYS A 47 15.60 -19.85 26.49
C CYS A 47 15.49 -18.33 26.65
N VAL A 48 14.51 -17.70 25.99
CA VAL A 48 14.27 -16.24 26.08
C VAL A 48 12.94 -15.93 26.76
N ASP A 49 12.42 -16.89 27.54
CA ASP A 49 11.19 -16.77 28.34
C ASP A 49 9.93 -16.42 27.53
N LEU A 50 9.91 -16.69 26.23
CA LEU A 50 8.74 -16.52 25.34
C LEU A 50 8.01 -17.83 25.05
N GLY A 51 8.48 -18.96 25.59
CA GLY A 51 7.93 -20.31 25.33
C GLY A 51 6.47 -20.48 25.74
N HIS A 52 5.99 -19.69 26.70
CA HIS A 52 4.61 -19.69 27.19
C HIS A 52 3.63 -18.90 26.30
N LEU A 53 4.12 -18.21 25.27
CA LEU A 53 3.28 -17.43 24.36
C LEU A 53 2.78 -18.28 23.18
N VAL A 54 1.55 -18.03 22.78
CA VAL A 54 0.92 -18.68 21.63
C VAL A 54 1.06 -17.83 20.37
N PHE A 55 1.27 -18.50 19.23
CA PHE A 55 1.41 -17.82 17.94
C PHE A 55 0.05 -17.55 17.29
N LEU A 56 -0.29 -16.27 17.16
CA LEU A 56 -1.40 -15.79 16.36
C LEU A 56 -0.92 -15.33 14.98
N ALA A 57 -1.36 -16.03 13.94
CA ALA A 57 -1.07 -15.65 12.55
C ALA A 57 -1.73 -14.31 12.17
N ARG A 58 -1.12 -13.59 11.22
CA ARG A 58 -1.69 -12.37 10.64
C ARG A 58 -3.01 -12.68 9.91
N GLY A 59 -3.97 -11.76 9.95
CA GLY A 59 -5.21 -11.87 9.18
C GLY A 59 -6.28 -10.94 9.71
N ASP A 60 -6.90 -11.31 10.84
CA ASP A 60 -7.86 -10.44 11.52
C ASP A 60 -7.11 -9.37 12.32
N THR A 61 -7.22 -8.13 11.83
CA THR A 61 -6.58 -6.97 12.46
C THR A 61 -7.19 -6.65 13.82
N ALA A 62 -8.50 -6.86 14.01
CA ALA A 62 -9.15 -6.63 15.29
C ALA A 62 -8.67 -7.67 16.32
N LEU A 63 -8.63 -8.94 15.94
CA LEU A 63 -8.13 -10.02 16.79
C LEU A 63 -6.67 -9.77 17.18
N THR A 64 -5.79 -9.60 16.18
CA THR A 64 -4.35 -9.36 16.40
C THR A 64 -4.09 -8.15 17.28
N ARG A 65 -4.84 -7.05 17.10
CA ARG A 65 -4.69 -5.86 17.93
C ARG A 65 -5.16 -6.11 19.37
N ARG A 66 -6.34 -6.72 19.54
CA ARG A 66 -6.94 -6.97 20.86
C ARG A 66 -6.14 -7.97 21.68
N SER A 67 -5.67 -9.07 21.07
CA SER A 67 -4.83 -10.04 21.76
C SER A 67 -3.55 -9.36 22.26
N ARG A 68 -2.94 -8.52 21.42
CA ARG A 68 -1.70 -7.81 21.78
C ARG A 68 -1.91 -6.73 22.84
N GLU A 69 -3.03 -6.01 22.82
CA GLU A 69 -3.42 -5.05 23.87
C GLU A 69 -3.75 -5.74 25.19
N GLY A 70 -4.28 -6.96 25.14
CA GLY A 70 -4.69 -7.72 26.32
C GLY A 70 -3.61 -8.61 26.93
N SER A 71 -2.42 -8.70 26.30
CA SER A 71 -1.26 -9.44 26.80
C SER A 71 -0.30 -8.52 27.53
N SER A 72 0.27 -9.00 28.65
CA SER A 72 1.36 -8.30 29.32
C SER A 72 2.68 -8.41 28.54
N LEU A 73 2.91 -9.58 27.92
CA LEU A 73 4.05 -9.84 27.04
C LEU A 73 3.59 -10.19 25.62
N SER A 74 4.22 -9.58 24.62
CA SER A 74 3.97 -9.94 23.21
C SER A 74 5.19 -9.71 22.34
N ALA A 75 5.33 -10.53 21.29
CA ALA A 75 6.46 -10.44 20.36
C ALA A 75 6.00 -10.48 18.91
N VAL A 76 6.57 -9.62 18.05
CA VAL A 76 6.19 -9.60 16.63
C VAL A 76 6.95 -10.68 15.88
N VAL A 77 6.23 -11.50 15.12
CA VAL A 77 6.83 -12.55 14.30
C VAL A 77 7.01 -12.06 12.87
N VAL A 78 8.22 -12.17 12.34
CA VAL A 78 8.58 -11.79 10.96
C VAL A 78 9.23 -12.94 10.20
N ARG A 79 9.14 -12.89 8.88
CA ARG A 79 9.84 -13.81 7.98
C ARG A 79 10.42 -13.04 6.81
N PHE A 80 11.63 -13.42 6.38
CA PHE A 80 12.25 -12.79 5.23
C PHE A 80 11.58 -13.23 3.92
N ASN A 81 11.04 -12.27 3.16
CA ASN A 81 10.53 -12.51 1.82
C ASN A 81 11.66 -12.32 0.80
N ARG A 82 12.18 -13.44 0.27
CA ARG A 82 13.27 -13.44 -0.72
C ARG A 82 12.93 -12.66 -1.99
N ARG A 83 11.68 -12.75 -2.47
CA ARG A 83 11.25 -12.09 -3.71
C ARG A 83 11.23 -10.57 -3.57
N ARG A 84 10.92 -10.07 -2.37
CA ARG A 84 10.82 -8.62 -2.08
C ARG A 84 12.03 -8.05 -1.34
N GLY A 85 13.03 -8.88 -1.03
CA GLY A 85 14.26 -8.48 -0.35
C GLY A 85 14.05 -7.87 1.04
N ARG A 86 12.98 -8.22 1.76
CA ARG A 86 12.63 -7.60 3.05
C ARG A 86 11.92 -8.55 4.01
N TYR A 87 11.97 -8.24 5.30
CA TYR A 87 11.14 -8.91 6.30
C TYR A 87 9.68 -8.50 6.19
N GLU A 88 8.79 -9.47 6.32
CA GLU A 88 7.34 -9.28 6.40
C GLU A 88 6.82 -9.85 7.70
N ARG A 89 5.94 -9.09 8.36
CA ARG A 89 5.20 -9.57 9.53
C ARG A 89 4.35 -10.78 9.15
N GLN A 90 4.47 -11.85 9.93
CA GLN A 90 3.71 -13.10 9.81
C GLN A 90 2.63 -13.25 10.87
N GLY A 91 2.80 -12.59 12.03
CA GLY A 91 1.86 -12.69 13.13
C GLY A 91 2.40 -12.03 14.39
N VAL A 92 1.97 -12.53 15.54
CA VAL A 92 2.37 -12.09 16.87
C VAL A 92 2.33 -13.28 17.84
N LEU A 93 3.27 -13.32 18.78
CA LEU A 93 3.18 -14.17 19.97
C LEU A 93 2.49 -13.38 21.07
N VAL A 94 1.48 -13.97 21.69
CA VAL A 94 0.62 -13.37 22.72
C VAL A 94 0.31 -14.39 23.81
N GLU A 95 -0.14 -13.92 24.97
CA GLU A 95 -0.61 -14.81 26.03
C GLU A 95 -1.91 -15.49 25.61
N GLU A 96 -2.05 -16.78 25.93
CA GLU A 96 -3.23 -17.58 25.58
C GLU A 96 -4.52 -16.98 26.16
N ALA A 97 -4.51 -16.59 27.43
CA ALA A 97 -5.66 -15.97 28.08
C ALA A 97 -6.07 -14.63 27.43
N ALA A 98 -5.10 -13.87 26.90
CA ALA A 98 -5.37 -12.64 26.18
C ALA A 98 -5.96 -12.92 24.79
N LEU A 99 -5.49 -13.96 24.12
CA LEU A 99 -6.05 -14.43 22.85
C LEU A 99 -7.52 -14.85 23.01
N ALA A 100 -7.83 -15.72 23.98
CA ALA A 100 -9.19 -16.19 24.24
C ALA A 100 -10.16 -15.02 24.51
N ARG A 101 -9.80 -14.09 25.41
CA ARG A 101 -10.61 -12.88 25.65
C ARG A 101 -10.80 -12.02 24.40
N ALA A 102 -9.79 -11.97 23.53
CA ALA A 102 -9.88 -11.21 22.28
C ALA A 102 -10.81 -11.89 21.27
N GLU A 103 -10.82 -13.22 21.20
CA GLU A 103 -11.73 -14.01 20.37
C GLU A 103 -13.18 -13.79 20.79
N ASP A 104 -13.50 -13.92 22.08
CA ASP A 104 -14.85 -13.68 22.61
C ASP A 104 -15.36 -12.29 22.25
N ARG A 105 -14.52 -11.26 22.46
CA ARG A 105 -14.86 -9.87 22.08
C ARG A 105 -15.05 -9.70 20.58
N CYS A 106 -14.25 -10.40 19.77
CA CYS A 106 -14.36 -10.36 18.30
C CYS A 106 -15.62 -11.03 17.79
N LEU A 107 -16.06 -12.11 18.42
CA LEU A 107 -17.33 -12.77 18.15
C LEU A 107 -18.50 -11.88 18.54
N ALA A 108 -18.48 -11.32 19.76
CA ALA A 108 -19.53 -10.46 20.29
C ALA A 108 -19.83 -9.24 19.41
N ASP A 109 -18.81 -8.64 18.77
CA ASP A 109 -18.98 -7.44 17.95
C ASP A 109 -18.85 -7.67 16.44
N ALA A 110 -18.79 -8.93 15.99
CA ALA A 110 -18.57 -9.30 14.59
C ALA A 110 -19.59 -8.66 13.65
N GLU A 111 -20.88 -8.76 13.97
CA GLU A 111 -21.96 -8.24 13.13
C GLU A 111 -21.99 -6.71 13.14
N ALA A 112 -21.77 -6.07 14.29
CA ALA A 112 -21.68 -4.61 14.38
C ALA A 112 -20.53 -4.08 13.50
N ARG A 113 -19.36 -4.72 13.54
CA ARG A 113 -18.22 -4.40 12.66
C ARG A 113 -18.55 -4.64 11.19
N ARG A 114 -19.22 -5.74 10.86
CA ARG A 114 -19.64 -6.05 9.47
C ARG A 114 -20.57 -4.97 8.93
N ARG A 115 -21.61 -4.58 9.67
CA ARG A 115 -22.54 -3.51 9.29
C ARG A 115 -21.83 -2.17 9.14
N ARG A 116 -20.92 -1.83 10.06
CA ARG A 116 -20.11 -0.60 9.96
C ARG A 116 -19.26 -0.59 8.69
N ARG A 117 -18.57 -1.69 8.38
CA ARG A 117 -17.77 -1.83 7.15
C ARG A 117 -18.63 -1.66 5.90
N ALA A 118 -19.82 -2.25 5.87
CA ALA A 118 -20.75 -2.11 4.74
C ALA A 118 -21.20 -0.65 4.55
N ARG A 119 -21.59 0.05 5.62
CA ARG A 119 -21.93 1.48 5.56
C ARG A 119 -20.75 2.34 5.12
N ASP A 120 -19.57 2.08 5.67
CA ASP A 120 -18.35 2.81 5.31
C ASP A 120 -17.94 2.54 3.85
N ALA A 121 -18.17 1.34 3.32
CA ALA A 121 -17.93 1.03 1.91
C ALA A 121 -18.86 1.84 0.99
N ARG A 122 -20.18 1.84 1.28
CA ARG A 122 -21.16 2.66 0.53
C ARG A 122 -20.82 4.14 0.58
N ARG A 123 -20.43 4.66 1.75
CA ARG A 123 -20.02 6.06 1.89
C ARG A 123 -18.80 6.38 1.03
N ARG A 124 -17.78 5.52 1.03
CA ARG A 124 -16.56 5.71 0.22
C ARG A 124 -16.84 5.64 -1.28
N GLU A 125 -17.72 4.75 -1.71
CA GLU A 125 -18.16 4.66 -3.11
C GLU A 125 -18.81 5.97 -3.55
N ALA A 126 -19.73 6.51 -2.74
CA ALA A 126 -20.35 7.80 -3.01
C ALA A 126 -19.33 8.96 -3.00
N GLU A 127 -18.36 8.94 -2.08
CA GLU A 127 -17.24 9.91 -2.08
C GLU A 127 -16.37 9.80 -3.33
N ASP A 128 -16.18 8.60 -3.87
CA ASP A 128 -15.37 8.36 -5.07
C ASP A 128 -16.03 8.87 -6.33
N VAL A 129 -17.35 8.70 -6.45
CA VAL A 129 -18.14 9.31 -7.52
C VAL A 129 -18.02 10.83 -7.43
N ARG A 130 -18.31 11.43 -6.26
CA ARG A 130 -18.21 12.89 -6.07
C ARG A 130 -16.81 13.43 -6.36
N PHE A 131 -15.77 12.72 -5.95
CA PHE A 131 -14.39 13.11 -6.22
C PHE A 131 -14.07 13.07 -7.72
N THR A 132 -14.52 12.01 -8.42
CA THR A 132 -14.34 11.86 -9.86
C THR A 132 -15.06 12.99 -10.61
N ASP A 133 -16.28 13.32 -10.23
CA ASP A 133 -17.05 14.43 -10.83
C ASP A 133 -16.41 15.78 -10.56
N ALA A 134 -15.91 16.02 -9.35
CA ALA A 134 -15.16 17.23 -9.02
C ALA A 134 -13.88 17.35 -9.84
N PHE A 135 -13.15 16.25 -10.02
CA PHE A 135 -11.95 16.21 -10.86
C PHE A 135 -12.27 16.49 -12.33
N ALA A 136 -13.35 15.91 -12.87
CA ALA A 136 -13.79 16.16 -14.24
C ALA A 136 -14.20 17.63 -14.46
N ARG A 137 -14.92 18.23 -13.49
CA ARG A 137 -15.25 19.66 -13.52
C ARG A 137 -14.01 20.53 -13.50
N GLU A 138 -13.02 20.19 -12.69
CA GLU A 138 -11.78 20.96 -12.63
C GLU A 138 -10.96 20.85 -13.91
N ILE A 139 -10.92 19.67 -14.56
CA ILE A 139 -10.36 19.54 -15.92
C ILE A 139 -11.08 20.49 -16.87
N ARG A 140 -12.41 20.48 -16.89
CA ARG A 140 -13.21 21.35 -17.78
C ARG A 140 -13.05 22.84 -17.47
N ARG A 141 -12.71 23.20 -16.24
CA ARG A 141 -12.39 24.58 -15.85
C ARG A 141 -11.02 25.03 -16.40
N LEU A 142 -10.01 24.16 -16.28
CA LEU A 142 -8.64 24.44 -16.73
C LEU A 142 -8.43 24.25 -18.23
N PHE A 143 -9.29 23.44 -18.86
CA PHE A 143 -9.25 23.02 -20.25
C PHE A 143 -10.68 23.10 -20.85
N PRO A 144 -11.21 24.31 -21.09
CA PRO A 144 -12.59 24.53 -21.52
C PRO A 144 -12.95 23.84 -22.85
N HIS A 145 -11.97 23.63 -23.73
CA HIS A 145 -12.17 22.98 -25.03
C HIS A 145 -11.95 21.45 -25.00
N CYS A 146 -11.55 20.86 -23.86
CA CYS A 146 -11.41 19.40 -23.72
C CYS A 146 -12.78 18.69 -23.72
N PRO A 147 -13.11 17.77 -24.65
CA PRO A 147 -14.42 17.13 -24.72
C PRO A 147 -14.91 16.56 -23.37
N ALA A 148 -16.21 16.69 -23.08
CA ALA A 148 -16.76 16.35 -21.76
C ALA A 148 -16.60 14.86 -21.40
N ASP A 149 -16.74 13.97 -22.38
CA ASP A 149 -16.47 12.54 -22.27
C ASP A 149 -14.98 12.26 -21.99
N ARG A 150 -14.06 12.98 -22.66
CA ARG A 150 -12.62 12.88 -22.41
C ARG A 150 -12.26 13.36 -21.00
N ALA A 151 -12.78 14.49 -20.55
CA ALA A 151 -12.55 14.97 -19.18
C ALA A 151 -13.05 13.95 -18.13
N ARG A 152 -14.23 13.35 -18.35
CA ARG A 152 -14.76 12.27 -17.50
C ARG A 152 -13.87 11.03 -17.50
N ALA A 153 -13.39 10.59 -18.66
CA ALA A 153 -12.51 9.43 -18.77
C ALA A 153 -11.17 9.65 -18.04
N ILE A 154 -10.56 10.84 -18.20
CA ILE A 154 -9.32 11.22 -17.50
C ILE A 154 -9.56 11.24 -15.99
N ALA A 155 -10.63 11.87 -15.53
CA ALA A 155 -10.98 11.96 -14.13
C ALA A 155 -11.23 10.56 -13.52
N ALA A 156 -11.99 9.70 -14.21
CA ALA A 156 -12.25 8.33 -13.77
C ALA A 156 -10.95 7.55 -13.64
N HIS A 157 -10.06 7.65 -14.63
CA HIS A 157 -8.75 7.01 -14.59
C HIS A 157 -7.89 7.54 -13.43
N ALA A 158 -7.77 8.86 -13.27
CA ALA A 158 -6.95 9.49 -12.24
C ALA A 158 -7.46 9.21 -10.81
N SER A 159 -8.77 8.99 -10.67
CA SER A 159 -9.46 8.81 -9.40
C SER A 159 -9.50 7.37 -8.88
N VAL A 160 -8.91 6.40 -9.57
CA VAL A 160 -8.90 5.01 -9.08
C VAL A 160 -8.14 4.92 -7.74
N ARG A 161 -8.77 4.34 -6.71
CA ARG A 161 -8.14 4.14 -5.39
C ARG A 161 -7.04 3.09 -5.45
N GLY A 162 -6.00 3.27 -4.64
CA GLY A 162 -4.93 2.28 -4.44
C GLY A 162 -3.98 2.10 -5.64
N SER A 163 -4.16 2.85 -6.73
CA SER A 163 -3.36 2.67 -7.94
C SER A 163 -2.09 3.53 -8.01
N GLY A 164 -1.83 4.38 -7.01
CA GLY A 164 -0.72 5.33 -7.03
C GLY A 164 -0.84 6.45 -8.08
N ARG A 165 -2.04 6.70 -8.61
CA ARG A 165 -2.29 7.75 -9.62
C ARG A 165 -2.36 9.13 -8.99
N VAL A 166 -2.05 10.15 -9.80
CA VAL A 166 -1.95 11.55 -9.37
C VAL A 166 -3.19 12.03 -8.63
N GLY A 167 -4.40 11.64 -9.06
CA GLY A 167 -5.66 12.03 -8.42
C GLY A 167 -5.78 11.59 -6.96
N ARG A 168 -5.02 10.57 -6.51
CA ARG A 168 -5.04 10.11 -5.10
C ARG A 168 -3.85 10.59 -4.27
N SER A 169 -2.94 11.36 -4.86
CA SER A 169 -1.94 12.14 -4.12
C SER A 169 -2.59 13.27 -3.31
N SER A 170 -1.85 13.88 -2.38
CA SER A 170 -2.32 15.06 -1.64
C SER A 170 -2.72 16.19 -2.58
N ALA A 171 -1.87 16.52 -3.55
CA ALA A 171 -2.12 17.57 -4.55
C ALA A 171 -3.33 17.24 -5.45
N GLY A 172 -3.47 15.98 -5.87
CA GLY A 172 -4.63 15.54 -6.65
C GLY A 172 -5.95 15.57 -5.86
N ARG A 173 -5.92 15.26 -4.57
CA ARG A 173 -7.10 15.39 -3.69
C ARG A 173 -7.51 16.83 -3.46
N ALA A 174 -6.54 17.73 -3.42
CA ALA A 174 -6.76 19.18 -3.36
C ALA A 174 -7.16 19.78 -4.72
N LEU A 175 -7.24 18.96 -5.78
CA LEU A 175 -7.53 19.40 -7.15
C LEU A 175 -6.60 20.53 -7.60
N SER A 176 -5.32 20.48 -7.21
CA SER A 176 -4.39 21.52 -7.60
C SER A 176 -4.19 21.54 -9.11
N GLU A 177 -4.03 22.73 -9.68
CA GLU A 177 -3.87 22.91 -11.13
C GLU A 177 -2.74 22.04 -11.70
N ALA A 178 -1.60 21.99 -11.00
CA ALA A 178 -0.45 21.16 -11.40
C ALA A 178 -0.80 19.67 -11.44
N ALA A 179 -1.55 19.17 -10.46
CA ALA A 179 -1.95 17.76 -10.39
C ALA A 179 -2.99 17.40 -11.46
N VAL A 180 -3.96 18.27 -11.69
CA VAL A 180 -4.98 18.09 -12.73
C VAL A 180 -4.34 18.14 -14.12
N THR A 181 -3.48 19.12 -14.38
CA THR A 181 -2.71 19.23 -15.63
C THR A 181 -1.83 18.01 -15.86
N ALA A 182 -1.16 17.50 -14.82
CA ALA A 182 -0.36 16.28 -14.93
C ALA A 182 -1.21 15.05 -15.30
N ALA A 183 -2.45 14.96 -14.79
CA ALA A 183 -3.38 13.89 -15.16
C ALA A 183 -3.78 13.96 -16.64
N VAL A 184 -4.14 15.14 -17.12
CA VAL A 184 -4.51 15.38 -18.52
C VAL A 184 -3.33 15.08 -19.45
N ARG A 185 -2.15 15.64 -19.15
CA ARG A 185 -0.90 15.39 -19.88
C ARG A 185 -0.57 13.90 -19.95
N ALA A 186 -0.72 13.18 -18.84
CA ALA A 186 -0.51 11.75 -18.80
C ALA A 186 -1.50 11.01 -19.71
N SER A 187 -2.78 11.39 -19.70
CA SER A 187 -3.77 10.80 -20.61
C SER A 187 -3.41 11.01 -22.08
N VAL A 188 -3.20 12.26 -22.49
CA VAL A 188 -2.85 12.61 -23.89
C VAL A 188 -1.61 11.83 -24.34
N ARG A 189 -0.56 11.78 -23.50
CA ARG A 189 0.63 10.98 -23.77
C ARG A 189 0.30 9.52 -24.13
N HIS A 190 -0.57 8.86 -23.37
CA HIS A 190 -0.84 7.44 -23.56
C HIS A 190 -1.87 7.16 -24.66
N THR A 191 -2.80 8.08 -24.93
CA THR A 191 -3.91 7.83 -25.85
C THR A 191 -3.77 8.48 -27.21
N GLU A 192 -2.98 9.55 -27.31
CA GLU A 192 -2.93 10.42 -28.51
C GLU A 192 -1.50 10.55 -29.06
N THR A 193 -0.56 9.74 -28.56
CA THR A 193 0.82 9.72 -29.06
C THR A 193 1.34 8.28 -29.15
N PRO A 194 2.38 8.00 -29.94
CA PRO A 194 3.00 6.68 -30.02
C PRO A 194 3.84 6.33 -28.78
N TYR A 195 3.63 6.98 -27.63
CA TYR A 195 4.43 6.78 -26.42
C TYR A 195 4.55 5.30 -26.02
N ASP A 196 3.43 4.59 -25.99
CA ASP A 196 3.42 3.18 -25.57
C ASP A 196 4.16 2.30 -26.60
N GLN A 197 4.06 2.61 -27.90
CA GLN A 197 4.82 1.92 -28.95
C GLN A 197 6.32 2.15 -28.79
N LEU A 198 6.76 3.39 -28.52
CA LEU A 198 8.16 3.73 -28.28
C LEU A 198 8.72 2.97 -27.07
N LEU A 199 7.94 2.83 -25.99
CA LEU A 199 8.36 2.03 -24.83
C LEU A 199 8.49 0.55 -25.19
N MET A 200 7.54 0.01 -25.95
CA MET A 200 7.58 -1.39 -26.39
C MET A 200 8.73 -1.68 -27.37
N SER A 201 9.17 -0.68 -28.14
CA SER A 201 10.35 -0.77 -29.00
C SER A 201 11.67 -0.50 -28.25
N GLY A 202 11.66 -0.43 -26.92
CA GLY A 202 12.85 -0.29 -26.08
C GLY A 202 13.37 1.14 -25.91
N VAL A 203 12.66 2.17 -26.39
CA VAL A 203 13.09 3.56 -26.20
C VAL A 203 13.01 3.96 -24.73
N PRO A 204 14.08 4.51 -24.13
CA PRO A 204 14.06 4.95 -22.74
C PRO A 204 12.97 6.00 -22.47
N ARG A 205 12.32 5.93 -21.30
CA ARG A 205 11.17 6.79 -20.94
C ARG A 205 11.45 8.30 -21.11
N HIS A 206 12.64 8.74 -20.75
CA HIS A 206 13.01 10.16 -20.83
C HIS A 206 13.06 10.63 -22.29
N GLU A 207 13.60 9.78 -23.18
CA GLU A 207 13.69 10.05 -24.61
C GLU A 207 12.32 9.96 -25.28
N ALA A 208 11.55 8.91 -24.99
CA ALA A 208 10.19 8.77 -25.50
C ALA A 208 9.32 9.99 -25.12
N ARG A 209 9.45 10.50 -23.88
CA ARG A 209 8.77 11.73 -23.44
C ARG A 209 9.25 12.96 -24.20
N ARG A 210 10.55 13.06 -24.49
CA ARG A 210 11.13 14.17 -25.26
C ARG A 210 10.57 14.20 -26.68
N ARG A 211 10.48 13.04 -27.34
CA ARG A 211 10.00 12.89 -28.73
C ARG A 211 8.53 13.32 -28.90
N ILE A 212 7.68 12.99 -27.93
CA ILE A 212 6.25 13.32 -27.99
C ILE A 212 5.89 14.69 -27.39
N ALA A 213 6.87 15.39 -26.78
CA ALA A 213 6.60 16.55 -25.94
C ALA A 213 5.78 17.62 -26.69
N ALA A 214 6.22 17.96 -27.91
CA ALA A 214 5.54 18.92 -28.77
C ALA A 214 4.08 18.52 -29.04
N THR A 215 3.82 17.27 -29.44
CA THR A 215 2.45 16.78 -29.68
C THR A 215 1.56 16.91 -28.45
N VAL A 216 2.09 16.55 -27.27
CA VAL A 216 1.35 16.64 -26.01
C VAL A 216 1.08 18.10 -25.63
N ASP A 217 2.07 18.98 -25.79
CA ASP A 217 1.95 20.41 -25.47
C ASP A 217 0.96 21.12 -26.39
N THR A 218 0.99 20.84 -27.70
CA THR A 218 0.00 21.33 -28.66
C THR A 218 -1.41 20.94 -28.23
N ARG A 219 -1.62 19.68 -27.84
CA ARG A 219 -2.95 19.19 -27.46
C ARG A 219 -3.46 19.79 -26.15
N LEU A 220 -2.57 20.00 -25.19
CA LEU A 220 -2.89 20.71 -23.95
C LEU A 220 -3.22 22.18 -24.22
N TRP A 221 -2.51 22.82 -25.15
CA TRP A 221 -2.76 24.20 -25.55
C TRP A 221 -4.12 24.35 -26.22
N GLU A 222 -4.43 23.51 -27.22
CA GLU A 222 -5.74 23.45 -27.89
C GLU A 222 -6.93 23.26 -26.95
N TRP A 223 -6.72 22.53 -25.85
CA TRP A 223 -7.78 22.33 -24.87
C TRP A 223 -7.91 23.47 -23.87
N ARG A 224 -6.83 24.24 -23.68
CA ARG A 224 -6.77 25.38 -22.75
C ARG A 224 -7.25 26.67 -23.40
N ASP A 225 -6.84 26.92 -24.65
CA ASP A 225 -7.13 28.12 -25.42
C ASP A 225 -7.92 27.78 -26.70
N ASP A 226 -8.80 28.68 -27.13
CA ASP A 226 -9.54 28.54 -28.38
C ASP A 226 -8.63 28.81 -29.59
N ILE A 227 -8.42 27.81 -30.47
CA ILE A 227 -7.70 28.01 -31.73
C ILE A 227 -8.57 28.75 -32.78
N THR A 228 -9.88 28.87 -32.58
CA THR A 228 -10.78 29.47 -33.57
C THR A 228 -10.68 30.99 -33.71
N ALA A 229 -9.67 31.64 -33.11
CA ALA A 229 -9.41 33.08 -33.20
C ALA A 229 -8.22 33.48 -34.11
N ARG A 230 -7.68 32.55 -34.92
CA ARG A 230 -6.68 32.89 -35.96
C ARG A 230 -6.93 32.10 -37.25
N ALA A 231 -7.91 32.56 -38.02
CA ALA A 231 -7.98 32.38 -39.47
C ALA A 231 -8.12 33.76 -40.10
#